data_AF-A0A1B6IBD9-F1
#
_entry.id   AF-A0A1B6IBD9-F1
#
_cell.length_a   1.000
_cell.length_b   1.000
_cell.length_c   1.000
_cell.angle_alpha   90.00
_cell.angle_beta   90.00
_cell.angle_gamma   90.00
#
_symmetry.space_group_name_H-M   'P 1'
#
loop_
_entity.id
_entity.type
_entity.pdbx_description
1 polymer ?
#
loop_
_entity_poly.entity_id
_entity_poly.type
_entity_poly.pdbx_seq_one_letter_code
_entity_poly.pdbx_strand_id
1 'polypeptide(L)'
;KMEGSIYELSFDAFAEVPKLQELILKQCSIRKISMDAFFGLYNLTYLDLSHNELETLPPSLFDHQVSLKEINLSNNKLTTLPEDLFVHVPAKLIRLDKNPWHCTCSMYEWKPSQINKIKVKVIDDSLCQNRYDKGSMCRVSYIYRYMYEQSVTPLCASPTRFSGWSVFHLLRKHLRCYKKLHKNAPNHVQKYKKAIHKKFPKFHKIITVHYT
;
A
#
# COMPACT_ATOMS: atom_id res chain seq x y z
N LYS A 1 13.73 -5.67 -20.47
CA LYS A 1 14.12 -4.25 -20.31
C LYS A 1 13.49 -3.50 -21.48
N MET A 2 12.39 -2.78 -21.27
CA MET A 2 11.83 -1.92 -22.31
C MET A 2 12.62 -0.61 -22.28
N GLU A 3 13.28 -0.25 -23.38
CA GLU A 3 13.98 1.03 -23.53
C GLU A 3 13.08 1.95 -24.37
N GLY A 4 12.49 2.95 -23.72
CA GLY A 4 11.54 3.89 -24.29
C GLY A 4 10.91 4.75 -23.19
N SER A 5 10.64 6.02 -23.49
CA SER A 5 9.89 6.91 -22.60
C SER A 5 8.40 6.59 -22.76
N ILE A 6 7.79 6.05 -21.71
CA ILE A 6 6.36 5.72 -21.69
C ILE A 6 5.68 6.85 -20.95
N TYR A 7 4.97 7.73 -21.65
CA TYR A 7 4.27 8.86 -21.03
C TYR A 7 3.09 8.40 -20.16
N GLU A 8 2.39 7.35 -20.58
CA GLU A 8 1.18 6.84 -19.96
C GLU A 8 1.07 5.32 -20.06
N LEU A 9 0.61 4.67 -18.99
CA LEU A 9 0.21 3.26 -19.02
C LEU A 9 -1.28 3.14 -19.34
N SER A 10 -1.60 2.60 -20.52
CA SER A 10 -2.97 2.31 -20.96
C SER A 10 -3.54 1.06 -20.26
N PHE A 11 -4.85 0.87 -20.34
CA PHE A 11 -5.57 -0.23 -19.69
C PHE A 11 -5.20 -1.62 -20.24
N ASP A 12 -4.75 -1.70 -21.49
CA ASP A 12 -4.43 -2.92 -22.23
C ASP A 12 -2.94 -3.23 -22.29
N ALA A 13 -2.09 -2.39 -21.66
CA ALA A 13 -0.63 -2.44 -21.76
C ALA A 13 -0.02 -3.82 -21.42
N PHE A 14 -0.73 -4.64 -20.63
CA PHE A 14 -0.26 -5.96 -20.19
C PHE A 14 -1.26 -7.10 -20.45
N ALA A 15 -2.23 -6.90 -21.35
CA ALA A 15 -3.27 -7.90 -21.64
C ALA A 15 -2.70 -9.26 -22.07
N GLU A 16 -1.60 -9.26 -22.82
CA GLU A 16 -0.96 -10.46 -23.36
C GLU A 16 0.00 -11.17 -22.37
N VAL A 17 0.20 -10.62 -21.16
CA VAL A 17 1.12 -11.18 -20.15
C VAL A 17 0.45 -11.43 -18.78
N PRO A 18 -0.68 -12.15 -18.71
CA PRO A 18 -1.47 -12.31 -17.48
C PRO A 18 -0.75 -13.08 -16.36
N LYS A 19 0.34 -13.80 -16.68
CA LYS A 19 1.13 -14.57 -15.71
C LYS A 19 2.24 -13.75 -15.05
N LEU A 20 2.35 -12.45 -15.34
CA LEU A 20 3.41 -11.60 -14.82
C LEU A 20 3.39 -11.55 -13.28
N GLN A 21 4.56 -11.78 -12.68
CA GLN A 21 4.75 -11.75 -11.22
C GLN A 21 5.51 -10.53 -10.74
N GLU A 22 6.38 -9.97 -11.58
CA GLU A 22 7.18 -8.79 -11.27
C GLU A 22 7.11 -7.83 -12.45
N LEU A 23 6.77 -6.57 -12.18
CA LEU A 23 6.71 -5.51 -13.16
C LEU A 23 7.62 -4.36 -12.72
N ILE A 24 8.67 -4.10 -13.51
CA ILE A 24 9.65 -3.05 -13.24
C ILE A 24 9.56 -2.00 -14.34
N LEU A 25 9.02 -0.84 -13.98
CA LEU A 25 8.83 0.34 -14.83
C LEU A 25 9.53 1.55 -14.21
N LYS A 26 10.69 1.33 -13.61
CA LYS A 26 11.52 2.36 -12.99
C LYS A 26 12.19 3.22 -14.07
N GLN A 27 12.21 4.54 -13.86
CA GLN A 27 12.87 5.50 -14.78
C GLN A 27 12.31 5.44 -16.22
N CYS A 28 10.99 5.33 -16.35
CA CYS A 28 10.29 5.27 -17.64
C CYS A 28 9.62 6.60 -18.03
N SER A 29 9.79 7.67 -17.23
CA SER A 29 9.16 8.98 -17.42
C SER A 29 7.62 8.94 -17.44
N ILE A 30 7.03 7.97 -16.75
CA ILE A 30 5.57 7.80 -16.69
C ILE A 30 4.94 8.94 -15.89
N ARG A 31 3.92 9.58 -16.47
CA ARG A 31 3.16 10.67 -15.83
C ARG A 31 1.74 10.27 -15.48
N LYS A 32 1.16 9.34 -16.25
CA LYS A 32 -0.23 8.90 -16.09
C LYS A 32 -0.34 7.38 -16.09
N ILE A 33 -1.31 6.87 -15.35
CA ILE A 33 -1.66 5.46 -15.29
C ILE A 33 -3.17 5.38 -15.38
N SER A 34 -3.68 4.60 -16.33
CA SER A 34 -5.11 4.29 -16.42
C SER A 34 -5.57 3.50 -15.18
N MET A 35 -6.83 3.68 -14.76
CA MET A 35 -7.42 2.97 -13.62
C MET A 35 -7.27 1.44 -13.73
N ASP A 36 -7.38 0.93 -14.95
CA ASP A 36 -7.33 -0.51 -15.24
C ASP A 36 -5.97 -0.96 -15.81
N ALA A 37 -4.92 -0.14 -15.72
CA ALA A 37 -3.61 -0.43 -16.32
C ALA A 37 -3.00 -1.77 -15.88
N PHE A 38 -3.37 -2.28 -14.69
CA PHE A 38 -2.88 -3.55 -14.16
C PHE A 38 -3.95 -4.64 -14.15
N PHE A 39 -5.13 -4.40 -14.71
CA PHE A 39 -6.22 -5.38 -14.75
C PHE A 39 -5.75 -6.67 -15.43
N GLY A 40 -6.19 -7.82 -14.91
CA GLY A 40 -5.74 -9.13 -15.39
C GLY A 40 -4.40 -9.62 -14.79
N LEU A 41 -3.58 -8.75 -14.18
CA LEU A 41 -2.32 -9.12 -13.55
C LEU A 41 -2.51 -9.67 -12.12
N TYR A 42 -3.35 -10.69 -11.96
CA TYR A 42 -3.72 -11.25 -10.65
C TYR A 42 -2.55 -11.89 -9.89
N ASN A 43 -1.52 -12.33 -10.63
CA ASN A 43 -0.31 -12.95 -10.07
C ASN A 43 0.80 -11.94 -9.75
N LEU A 44 0.57 -10.65 -9.97
CA LEU A 44 1.59 -9.62 -9.73
C LEU A 44 1.90 -9.55 -8.24
N THR A 45 3.18 -9.73 -7.90
CA THR A 45 3.69 -9.72 -6.52
C THR A 45 4.59 -8.53 -6.23
N TYR A 46 5.28 -8.01 -7.25
CA TYR A 46 6.19 -6.87 -7.15
C TYR A 46 5.92 -5.85 -8.26
N LEU A 47 5.73 -4.59 -7.87
CA LEU A 47 5.55 -3.47 -8.80
C LEU A 47 6.52 -2.34 -8.44
N ASP A 48 7.40 -1.99 -9.38
CA ASP A 48 8.29 -0.84 -9.27
C ASP A 48 7.93 0.24 -10.30
N LEU A 49 7.39 1.35 -9.80
CA LEU A 49 7.08 2.58 -10.54
C LEU A 49 7.95 3.75 -10.04
N SER A 50 9.07 3.46 -9.39
CA SER A 50 9.93 4.50 -8.83
C SER A 50 10.66 5.33 -9.88
N HIS A 51 11.05 6.55 -9.52
CA HIS A 51 11.76 7.46 -10.41
C HIS A 51 10.99 7.76 -11.70
N ASN A 52 9.67 7.91 -11.59
CA ASN A 52 8.82 8.40 -12.66
C ASN A 52 8.35 9.83 -12.34
N GLU A 53 7.38 10.33 -13.09
CA GLU A 53 6.85 11.68 -12.97
C GLU A 53 5.36 11.66 -12.59
N LEU A 54 4.93 10.65 -11.84
CA LEU A 54 3.53 10.48 -11.43
C LEU A 54 3.11 11.60 -10.48
N GLU A 55 2.07 12.34 -10.83
CA GLU A 55 1.51 13.42 -10.00
C GLU A 55 0.28 12.96 -9.21
N THR A 56 -0.47 12.02 -9.78
CA THR A 56 -1.66 11.41 -9.18
C THR A 56 -1.73 9.93 -9.53
N LEU A 57 -2.45 9.15 -8.73
CA LEU A 57 -2.86 7.79 -9.07
C LEU A 57 -4.39 7.71 -9.16
N PRO A 58 -4.96 6.95 -10.10
CA PRO A 58 -6.40 6.71 -10.12
C PRO A 58 -6.84 5.94 -8.85
N PRO A 59 -8.06 6.17 -8.35
CA PRO A 59 -8.62 5.33 -7.30
C PRO A 59 -8.74 3.88 -7.79
N SER A 60 -8.78 2.92 -6.88
CA SER A 60 -8.96 1.49 -7.20
C SER A 60 -7.90 0.84 -8.09
N LEU A 61 -6.79 1.52 -8.38
CA LEU A 61 -5.71 1.02 -9.25
C LEU A 61 -5.18 -0.37 -8.87
N PHE A 62 -5.28 -0.73 -7.58
CA PHE A 62 -4.74 -1.97 -7.02
C PHE A 62 -5.81 -2.96 -6.53
N ASP A 63 -7.10 -2.71 -6.80
CA ASP A 63 -8.20 -3.49 -6.20
C ASP A 63 -8.22 -4.95 -6.66
N HIS A 64 -7.67 -5.24 -7.84
CA HIS A 64 -7.62 -6.59 -8.41
C HIS A 64 -6.29 -7.32 -8.17
N GLN A 65 -5.25 -6.64 -7.68
CA GLN A 65 -3.91 -7.19 -7.52
C GLN A 65 -3.77 -7.88 -6.14
N VAL A 66 -4.55 -8.96 -5.97
CA VAL A 66 -4.66 -9.73 -4.72
C VAL A 66 -3.37 -10.45 -4.31
N SER A 67 -2.40 -10.59 -5.23
CA SER A 67 -1.10 -11.21 -4.94
C SER A 67 -0.01 -10.20 -4.60
N LEU A 68 -0.31 -8.89 -4.64
CA LEU A 68 0.69 -7.83 -4.57
C LEU A 68 1.29 -7.72 -3.18
N LYS A 69 2.60 -7.91 -3.08
CA LYS A 69 3.35 -7.92 -1.81
C LYS A 69 4.19 -6.67 -1.64
N GLU A 70 4.67 -6.09 -2.73
CA GLU A 70 5.65 -5.02 -2.70
C GLU A 70 5.32 -3.99 -3.79
N ILE A 71 5.21 -2.73 -3.38
CA ILE A 71 4.95 -1.59 -4.27
C ILE A 71 6.02 -0.53 -4.02
N ASN A 72 6.62 -0.03 -5.10
CA ASN A 72 7.54 1.08 -5.04
C ASN A 72 7.06 2.26 -5.89
N LEU A 73 6.67 3.35 -5.21
CA LEU A 73 6.24 4.62 -5.80
C LEU A 73 7.19 5.76 -5.42
N SER A 74 8.37 5.44 -4.87
CA SER A 74 9.34 6.45 -4.43
C SER A 74 9.87 7.28 -5.59
N ASN A 75 10.35 8.50 -5.32
CA ASN A 75 10.88 9.41 -6.33
C ASN A 75 9.87 9.67 -7.46
N ASN A 76 8.68 10.13 -7.10
CA ASN A 76 7.66 10.61 -8.03
C ASN A 76 7.27 12.05 -7.64
N LYS A 77 6.21 12.59 -8.25
CA LYS A 77 5.67 13.93 -7.99
C LYS A 77 4.33 13.85 -7.23
N LEU A 78 4.06 12.74 -6.54
CA LEU A 78 2.79 12.52 -5.85
C LEU A 78 2.65 13.47 -4.67
N THR A 79 1.56 14.23 -4.65
CA THR A 79 1.24 15.12 -3.52
C THR A 79 0.21 14.50 -2.58
N THR A 80 -0.66 13.65 -3.10
CA THR A 80 -1.68 12.91 -2.34
C THR A 80 -1.90 11.54 -2.97
N LEU A 81 -2.53 10.63 -2.23
CA LEU A 81 -3.04 9.36 -2.76
C LEU A 81 -4.57 9.32 -2.59
N PRO A 82 -5.29 8.64 -3.49
CA PRO A 82 -6.70 8.32 -3.27
C PRO A 82 -6.92 7.67 -1.90
N GLU A 83 -8.03 8.02 -1.25
CA GLU A 83 -8.51 7.29 -0.09
C GLU A 83 -8.70 5.82 -0.48
N ASP A 84 -8.43 4.91 0.45
CA ASP A 84 -8.62 3.47 0.27
C ASP A 84 -7.69 2.77 -0.75
N LEU A 85 -6.75 3.46 -1.42
CA LEU A 85 -5.84 2.89 -2.44
C LEU A 85 -5.11 1.60 -1.99
N PHE A 86 -4.79 1.50 -0.70
CA PHE A 86 -4.08 0.34 -0.13
C PHE A 86 -4.94 -0.50 0.83
N VAL A 87 -6.24 -0.22 0.96
CA VAL A 87 -7.11 -0.90 1.94
C VAL A 87 -7.28 -2.38 1.60
N HIS A 88 -7.41 -2.70 0.31
CA HIS A 88 -7.62 -4.07 -0.17
C HIS A 88 -6.33 -4.76 -0.62
N VAL A 89 -5.18 -4.07 -0.55
CA VAL A 89 -3.91 -4.60 -1.03
C VAL A 89 -3.16 -5.31 0.10
N PRO A 90 -2.76 -6.58 -0.06
CA PRO A 90 -2.05 -7.35 0.98
C PRO A 90 -0.55 -6.99 1.08
N ALA A 91 -0.15 -5.83 0.57
CA ALA A 91 1.24 -5.43 0.46
C ALA A 91 1.93 -5.40 1.84
N LYS A 92 3.10 -6.01 1.91
CA LYS A 92 3.98 -6.01 3.09
C LYS A 92 4.92 -4.81 3.13
N LEU A 93 5.22 -4.25 1.97
CA LEU A 93 6.11 -3.12 1.79
C LEU A 93 5.57 -2.17 0.73
N ILE A 94 5.44 -0.89 1.10
CA ILE A 94 5.00 0.18 0.20
C ILE A 94 5.96 1.35 0.33
N ARG A 95 6.73 1.64 -0.72
CA ARG A 95 7.69 2.75 -0.71
C ARG A 95 7.07 4.03 -1.25
N LEU A 96 7.00 5.05 -0.40
CA LEU A 96 6.39 6.35 -0.66
C LEU A 96 7.37 7.52 -0.45
N ASP A 97 8.62 7.25 -0.09
CA ASP A 97 9.63 8.28 0.14
C ASP A 97 9.93 9.10 -1.13
N LYS A 98 10.48 10.30 -0.92
CA LYS A 98 10.87 11.20 -2.02
C LYS A 98 9.71 11.55 -2.96
N ASN A 99 8.58 11.93 -2.38
CA ASN A 99 7.44 12.52 -3.04
C ASN A 99 7.05 13.82 -2.31
N PRO A 100 6.56 14.85 -3.01
CA PRO A 100 6.20 16.14 -2.41
C PRO A 100 4.86 16.09 -1.67
N TRP A 101 4.75 15.27 -0.62
CA TRP A 101 3.48 15.00 0.05
C TRP A 101 2.84 16.26 0.64
N HIS A 102 1.57 16.50 0.29
CA HIS A 102 0.68 17.44 0.94
C HIS A 102 0.00 16.74 2.12
N CYS A 103 0.60 16.89 3.29
CA CYS A 103 0.20 16.18 4.49
C CYS A 103 -1.11 16.70 5.08
N THR A 104 -2.11 15.83 5.09
CA THR A 104 -3.42 16.08 5.68
C THR A 104 -3.90 14.83 6.43
N CYS A 105 -5.06 14.92 7.08
CA CYS A 105 -5.64 13.77 7.76
C CYS A 105 -6.13 12.65 6.85
N SER A 106 -6.17 12.80 5.52
CA SER A 106 -6.52 11.70 4.61
C SER A 106 -5.50 10.55 4.64
N MET A 107 -4.27 10.83 5.10
CA MET A 107 -3.18 9.85 5.20
C MET A 107 -3.28 8.94 6.44
N TYR A 108 -4.38 9.00 7.21
CA TYR A 108 -4.50 8.30 8.50
C TYR A 108 -4.42 6.76 8.41
N GLU A 109 -4.77 6.18 7.26
CA GLU A 109 -4.65 4.73 7.01
C GLU A 109 -3.22 4.27 6.67
N TRP A 110 -2.28 5.20 6.49
CA TRP A 110 -0.88 4.84 6.21
C TRP A 110 -0.25 4.18 7.42
N LYS A 111 0.22 2.94 7.23
CA LYS A 111 0.82 2.15 8.31
C LYS A 111 2.35 2.23 8.25
N PRO A 112 3.04 2.76 9.29
CA PRO A 112 4.50 2.71 9.35
C PRO A 112 5.07 1.30 9.21
N SER A 113 4.32 0.28 9.65
CA SER A 113 4.70 -1.12 9.54
C SER A 113 4.78 -1.66 8.11
N GLN A 114 4.21 -0.94 7.12
CA GLN A 114 4.32 -1.25 5.69
C GLN A 114 5.22 -0.24 4.96
N ILE A 115 5.21 1.03 5.40
CA ILE A 115 5.83 2.13 4.65
C ILE A 115 7.25 2.47 5.09
N ASN A 116 7.55 2.43 6.39
CA ASN A 116 8.87 2.75 6.95
C ASN A 116 9.76 1.52 7.05
N LYS A 117 9.91 0.78 5.94
CA LYS A 117 10.73 -0.42 5.90
C LYS A 117 11.56 -0.54 4.62
N ILE A 118 12.61 -1.35 4.72
CA ILE A 118 13.41 -1.85 3.61
C ILE A 118 13.40 -3.37 3.62
N LYS A 119 13.49 -3.97 2.44
CA LYS A 119 13.74 -5.40 2.27
C LYS A 119 15.23 -5.61 2.15
N VAL A 120 15.83 -6.25 3.15
CA VAL A 120 17.29 -6.49 3.23
C VAL A 120 17.55 -7.98 3.06
N LYS A 121 18.55 -8.31 2.25
CA LYS A 121 19.10 -9.66 2.18
C LYS A 121 20.10 -9.82 3.31
N VAL A 122 19.77 -10.65 4.29
CA VAL A 122 20.61 -10.92 5.46
C VAL A 122 21.04 -12.38 5.47
N ILE A 123 22.13 -12.68 6.19
CA ILE A 123 22.55 -14.06 6.43
C ILE A 123 21.49 -14.75 7.30
N ASP A 124 21.20 -16.00 6.98
CA ASP A 124 20.30 -16.82 7.77
C ASP A 124 21.01 -17.40 8.99
N ASP A 125 20.95 -16.66 10.10
CA ASP A 125 21.58 -17.05 11.36
C ASP A 125 20.98 -18.35 11.96
N SER A 126 19.82 -18.82 11.48
CA SER A 126 19.23 -20.08 11.94
C SER A 126 20.05 -21.31 11.54
N LEU A 127 20.95 -21.16 10.58
CA LEU A 127 21.86 -22.21 10.09
C LEU A 127 23.26 -22.09 10.71
N CYS A 128 23.43 -21.25 11.73
CA CYS A 128 24.65 -21.13 12.52
C CYS A 128 24.65 -22.13 13.68
N GLN A 129 25.65 -23.01 13.70
CA GLN A 129 25.93 -23.87 14.84
C GLN A 129 26.99 -23.20 15.72
N ASN A 130 26.61 -22.84 16.95
CA ASN A 130 27.54 -22.32 17.94
C ASN A 130 28.32 -23.48 18.57
N ARG A 131 29.64 -23.51 18.40
CA ARG A 131 30.52 -24.39 19.19
C ARG A 131 31.36 -23.51 20.11
N TYR A 132 31.16 -23.69 21.41
CA TYR A 132 31.77 -22.90 22.49
C TYR A 132 33.30 -22.77 22.36
N ASP A 133 33.95 -23.73 21.69
CA ASP A 133 35.41 -23.81 21.62
C ASP A 133 35.97 -23.46 20.23
N LYS A 134 35.11 -23.29 19.20
CA LYS A 134 35.53 -23.12 17.78
C LYS A 134 34.87 -21.95 17.06
N GLY A 135 34.08 -21.14 17.77
CA GLY A 135 33.25 -20.10 17.17
C GLY A 135 32.00 -20.64 16.47
N SER A 136 31.23 -19.75 15.87
CA SER A 136 30.01 -20.10 15.14
C SER A 136 30.34 -20.57 13.72
N MET A 137 30.04 -21.84 13.40
CA MET A 137 30.09 -22.33 12.02
C MET A 137 28.71 -22.14 11.38
N CYS A 138 28.62 -21.19 10.46
CA CYS A 138 27.38 -20.91 9.73
C CYS A 138 27.42 -21.55 8.34
N ARG A 139 26.38 -22.30 8.00
CA ARG A 139 26.13 -22.60 6.58
C ARG A 139 25.57 -21.33 5.94
N VAL A 140 26.34 -20.70 5.06
CA VAL A 140 25.95 -19.42 4.46
C VAL A 140 24.72 -19.63 3.59
N SER A 141 23.59 -19.13 4.07
CA SER A 141 22.32 -18.98 3.34
C SER A 141 21.83 -17.55 3.55
N TYR A 142 20.94 -17.09 2.66
CA TYR A 142 20.41 -15.75 2.73
C TYR A 142 18.89 -15.77 2.76
N ILE A 143 18.33 -14.91 3.62
CA ILE A 143 16.90 -14.67 3.71
C ILE A 143 16.60 -13.19 3.54
N TYR A 144 15.36 -12.89 3.14
CA TYR A 144 14.88 -11.52 3.10
C TYR A 144 14.17 -11.18 4.40
N ARG A 145 14.60 -10.09 5.05
CA ARG A 145 13.91 -9.50 6.20
C ARG A 145 13.40 -8.11 5.86
N TYR A 146 12.25 -7.76 6.42
CA TYR A 146 11.71 -6.40 6.35
C TYR A 146 12.09 -5.66 7.62
N MET A 147 13.00 -4.70 7.49
CA MET A 147 13.58 -3.97 8.61
C MET A 147 13.12 -2.52 8.56
N TYR A 148 12.87 -1.93 9.73
CA TYR A 148 12.58 -0.50 9.81
C TYR A 148 13.78 0.31 9.32
N GLU A 149 13.51 1.36 8.56
CA GLU A 149 14.53 2.27 8.05
C GLU A 149 14.01 3.71 8.09
N GLN A 150 14.74 4.61 8.73
CA GLN A 150 14.30 5.98 8.94
C GLN A 150 14.50 6.84 7.69
N SER A 151 15.56 6.58 6.92
CA SER A 151 15.88 7.33 5.69
C SER A 151 14.80 7.25 4.60
N VAL A 152 13.87 6.31 4.73
CA VAL A 152 12.78 6.04 3.78
C VAL A 152 11.43 6.49 4.31
N THR A 153 11.43 7.34 5.35
CA THR A 153 10.22 7.93 5.90
C THR A 153 9.66 8.97 4.93
N PRO A 154 8.37 8.90 4.54
CA PRO A 154 7.70 9.96 3.82
C PRO A 154 7.71 11.27 4.61
N LEU A 155 8.14 12.35 3.95
CA LEU A 155 8.21 13.69 4.52
C LEU A 155 7.17 14.59 3.87
N CYS A 156 6.62 15.50 4.64
CA CYS A 156 5.70 16.53 4.17
C CYS A 156 6.47 17.57 3.37
N ALA A 157 5.95 17.95 2.20
CA ALA A 157 6.38 19.15 1.47
C ALA A 157 5.40 20.31 1.68
N SER A 158 4.12 20.01 1.91
CA SER A 158 3.05 20.98 2.15
C SER A 158 2.10 20.46 3.23
N PRO A 159 1.39 21.32 4.00
CA PRO A 159 1.56 22.76 4.11
C PRO A 159 2.97 23.18 4.52
N THR A 160 3.44 24.37 4.10
CA THR A 160 4.82 24.84 4.31
C THR A 160 5.26 24.83 5.77
N ARG A 161 4.34 25.08 6.71
CA ARG A 161 4.57 24.98 8.16
C ARG A 161 5.10 23.62 8.62
N PHE A 162 4.76 22.56 7.90
CA PHE A 162 5.17 21.18 8.22
C PHE A 162 6.18 20.63 7.21
N SER A 163 6.77 21.49 6.36
CA SER A 163 7.76 21.05 5.38
C SER A 163 8.95 20.36 6.06
N GLY A 164 9.35 19.20 5.53
CA GLY A 164 10.41 18.34 6.06
C GLY A 164 9.98 17.44 7.24
N TRP A 165 8.77 17.59 7.76
CA TRP A 165 8.31 16.78 8.89
C TRP A 165 7.92 15.38 8.42
N SER A 166 8.19 14.37 9.25
CA SER A 166 7.65 13.03 9.01
C SER A 166 6.13 13.06 8.99
N VAL A 167 5.53 12.48 7.93
CA VAL A 167 4.07 12.29 7.81
C VAL A 167 3.51 11.64 9.08
N PHE A 168 4.13 10.57 9.56
CA PHE A 168 3.66 9.82 10.73
C PHE A 168 3.78 10.60 12.04
N HIS A 169 4.86 11.37 12.20
CA HIS A 169 5.00 12.25 13.35
C HIS A 169 3.89 13.31 13.36
N LEU A 170 3.67 13.97 12.23
CA LEU A 170 2.65 14.99 12.07
C LEU A 170 1.24 14.45 12.37
N LEU A 171 0.86 13.33 11.75
CA LEU A 171 -0.44 12.68 11.95
C LEU A 171 -0.71 12.34 13.42
N ARG A 172 0.29 11.76 14.10
CA ARG A 172 0.15 11.28 15.49
C ARG A 172 0.19 12.41 16.52
N LYS A 173 1.05 13.40 16.34
CA LYS A 173 1.37 14.39 17.40
C LYS A 173 0.69 15.74 17.20
N HIS A 174 0.45 16.16 15.96
CA HIS A 174 0.03 17.54 15.66
C HIS A 174 -1.36 17.61 15.08
N LEU A 175 -1.64 16.85 14.01
CA LEU A 175 -2.96 16.89 13.40
C LEU A 175 -4.01 16.15 14.26
N ARG A 176 -3.55 15.26 15.17
CA ARG A 176 -4.41 14.41 16.01
C ARG A 176 -5.56 13.87 15.16
N CYS A 177 -5.22 13.27 14.02
CA CYS A 177 -6.21 12.70 13.13
C CYS A 177 -6.86 11.51 13.82
N TYR A 178 -7.88 11.78 14.64
CA TYR A 178 -8.84 10.79 15.08
C TYR A 178 -9.52 10.25 13.83
N LYS A 179 -9.85 8.96 13.78
CA LYS A 179 -10.70 8.36 12.74
C LYS A 179 -11.95 9.22 12.51
N LYS A 180 -11.87 10.25 11.67
CA LYS A 180 -13.03 10.88 11.09
C LYS A 180 -13.37 9.95 9.95
N LEU A 181 -14.49 9.22 10.13
CA LEU A 181 -15.27 8.47 9.13
C LEU A 181 -14.90 6.96 9.03
N HIS A 182 -15.52 6.02 9.75
CA HIS A 182 -16.89 5.55 9.48
C HIS A 182 -17.67 6.60 8.68
N LYS A 183 -17.44 6.64 7.36
CA LYS A 183 -18.16 7.47 6.39
C LYS A 183 -19.64 7.45 6.79
N ASN A 184 -20.19 8.59 7.20
CA ASN A 184 -21.62 8.78 7.42
C ASN A 184 -22.31 7.65 8.20
N ALA A 185 -22.42 7.77 9.52
CA ALA A 185 -23.63 7.28 10.15
C ALA A 185 -24.72 8.33 9.85
N PRO A 186 -25.75 8.07 9.01
CA PRO A 186 -26.96 8.83 9.18
C PRO A 186 -27.42 8.49 10.60
N ASN A 187 -27.61 9.51 11.43
CA ASN A 187 -28.37 9.40 12.68
C ASN A 187 -29.81 8.85 12.45
N HIS A 188 -30.17 8.53 11.21
CA HIS A 188 -31.37 7.81 10.82
C HIS A 188 -31.25 6.27 10.83
N VAL A 189 -30.08 5.62 10.69
CA VAL A 189 -30.06 4.15 10.51
C VAL A 189 -30.16 3.37 11.84
N GLN A 190 -29.77 3.97 12.98
CA GLN A 190 -30.07 3.37 14.30
C GLN A 190 -31.53 3.58 14.74
N LYS A 191 -32.22 4.59 14.19
CA LYS A 191 -33.65 4.78 14.41
C LYS A 191 -34.49 3.82 13.57
N TYR A 192 -34.01 3.41 12.39
CA TYR A 192 -34.71 2.45 11.52
C TYR A 192 -34.45 0.98 11.89
N LYS A 193 -33.31 0.60 12.49
CA LYS A 193 -33.16 -0.76 13.04
C LYS A 193 -34.07 -1.01 14.25
N LYS A 194 -34.31 0.01 15.09
CA LYS A 194 -35.28 -0.07 16.19
C LYS A 194 -36.75 0.10 15.74
N ALA A 195 -37.00 0.77 14.61
CA ALA A 195 -38.36 0.91 14.07
C ALA A 195 -38.81 -0.30 13.23
N ILE A 196 -37.90 -1.01 12.54
CA ILE A 196 -38.25 -2.22 11.77
C ILE A 196 -38.54 -3.40 12.72
N HIS A 197 -37.81 -3.51 13.84
CA HIS A 197 -38.15 -4.46 14.93
C HIS A 197 -39.48 -4.18 15.63
N LYS A 198 -40.04 -2.96 15.48
CA LYS A 198 -41.33 -2.59 16.09
C LYS A 198 -42.51 -2.57 15.12
N LYS A 199 -42.29 -2.70 13.80
CA LYS A 199 -43.36 -2.50 12.80
C LYS A 199 -43.68 -3.69 11.88
N PHE A 200 -42.88 -4.76 11.85
CA PHE A 200 -43.24 -5.99 11.11
C PHE A 200 -42.78 -7.27 11.85
N PRO A 201 -43.62 -7.86 12.71
CA PRO A 201 -43.27 -9.04 13.50
C PRO A 201 -43.39 -10.38 12.76
N LYS A 202 -43.57 -10.38 11.44
CA LYS A 202 -43.83 -11.62 10.67
C LYS A 202 -43.18 -11.57 9.31
N PHE A 203 -41.88 -11.84 9.20
CA PHE A 203 -41.26 -12.50 8.04
C PHE A 203 -39.85 -12.97 8.47
N HIS A 204 -39.83 -13.93 9.39
CA HIS A 204 -38.70 -14.84 9.57
C HIS A 204 -39.12 -16.19 9.03
N LYS A 205 -38.62 -16.54 7.84
CA LYS A 205 -38.33 -17.90 7.39
C LYS A 205 -37.56 -17.79 6.08
N ILE A 206 -36.51 -18.61 5.95
CA ILE A 206 -35.60 -18.76 4.80
C ILE A 206 -34.53 -17.65 4.83
N ILE A 207 -33.27 -17.85 5.22
CA ILE A 207 -32.33 -18.93 4.86
C ILE A 207 -31.40 -19.19 6.05
N THR A 208 -31.33 -20.45 6.49
CA THR A 208 -30.28 -20.98 7.37
C THR A 208 -29.10 -21.38 6.51
N VAL A 209 -27.88 -20.92 6.81
CA VAL A 209 -26.66 -21.58 6.34
C VAL A 209 -25.89 -22.01 7.57
N HIS A 210 -25.89 -23.33 7.80
CA HIS A 210 -25.07 -23.99 8.82
C HIS A 210 -23.62 -24.02 8.36
N TYR A 211 -22.70 -23.83 9.31
CA TYR A 211 -21.33 -24.32 9.19
C TYR A 211 -21.19 -25.56 10.09
N THR A 212 -21.39 -26.73 9.48
CA THR A 212 -20.62 -27.99 9.59
C THR A 212 -21.08 -28.86 8.43
#